data_AF-A0A6A0AY70-F1
#
_entry.id   AF-A0A6A0AY70-F1
#
_cell.length_a   1.000
_cell.length_b   1.000
_cell.length_c   1.000
_cell.angle_alpha   90.00
_cell.angle_beta   90.00
_cell.angle_gamma   90.00
#
_symmetry.space_group_name_H-M   'P 1'
#
loop_
_entity.id
_entity.type
_entity.pdbx_description
1 polymer ?
#
loop_
_entity_poly.entity_id
_entity_poly.type
_entity_poly.pdbx_seq_one_letter_code
_entity_poly.pdbx_strand_id
1 'polypeptide(L)'
;MSAVAEGARSNGGLVIGIRPDTDRTAAPDALSAVVFTGMGEARNALIVSSADAVISVGGSWGTLSEIALAQRRAEIPVVCLGGWQVTDPAGNPVPGPARAATPEEAVARVVSDRSR
;
A
#
# COMPACT_ATOMS: atom_id res chain seq x y z
N MET A 1 3.98 -1.84 8.58
CA MET A 1 4.54 -2.88 7.69
C MET A 1 4.81 -4.20 8.43
N SER A 2 5.57 -4.25 9.52
CA SER A 2 5.85 -5.52 10.24
C SER A 2 4.61 -6.32 10.63
N ALA A 3 3.59 -5.67 11.22
CA ALA A 3 2.32 -6.34 11.56
C ALA A 3 1.59 -6.93 10.33
N VAL A 4 1.67 -6.27 9.17
CA VAL A 4 1.09 -6.78 7.92
C VAL A 4 1.86 -8.02 7.45
N ALA A 5 3.19 -7.97 7.49
CA ALA A 5 4.04 -9.10 7.13
C ALA A 5 3.79 -10.31 8.04
N GLU A 6 3.76 -10.11 9.36
CA GLU A 6 3.48 -11.15 10.35
C GLU A 6 2.08 -11.76 10.17
N GLY A 7 1.05 -10.92 10.01
CA GLY A 7 -0.32 -11.37 9.76
C GLY A 7 -0.45 -12.18 8.47
N ALA A 8 0.17 -11.73 7.38
CA ALA A 8 0.16 -12.46 6.11
C ALA A 8 0.94 -13.77 6.20
N ARG A 9 2.16 -13.78 6.79
CA ARG A 9 2.98 -14.99 6.93
C ARG A 9 2.35 -16.04 7.82
N SER A 10 1.75 -15.63 8.95
CA SER A 10 1.09 -16.55 9.88
C SER A 10 -0.11 -17.28 9.24
N ASN A 11 -0.67 -16.73 8.16
CA ASN A 11 -1.73 -17.33 7.36
C ASN A 11 -1.22 -17.97 6.05
N GLY A 12 0.09 -18.23 5.94
CA GLY A 12 0.69 -18.89 4.78
C GLY A 12 0.88 -18.00 3.54
N GLY A 13 0.66 -16.69 3.66
CA GLY A 13 0.84 -15.74 2.58
C GLY A 13 2.30 -15.55 2.16
N LEU A 14 2.50 -15.19 0.89
CA LEU A 14 3.78 -14.72 0.35
C LEU A 14 3.94 -13.23 0.65
N VAL A 15 5.02 -12.85 1.31
CA VAL A 15 5.29 -11.45 1.67
C VAL A 15 6.62 -11.01 1.06
N ILE A 16 6.57 -10.06 0.13
CA ILE A 16 7.75 -9.51 -0.52
C ILE A 16 8.03 -8.11 0.04
N GLY A 17 9.20 -7.91 0.63
CA GLY A 17 9.63 -6.58 1.09
C GLY A 17 10.43 -5.85 0.02
N ILE A 18 10.05 -4.60 -0.28
CA ILE A 18 10.79 -3.71 -1.20
C ILE A 18 11.50 -2.63 -0.37
N ARG A 19 12.81 -2.72 -0.23
CA ARG A 19 13.61 -1.88 0.68
C ARG A 19 14.10 -0.58 0.02
N PRO A 20 14.19 0.55 0.76
CA PRO A 20 14.84 1.79 0.29
C PRO A 20 16.31 1.61 -0.04
N ASP A 21 16.94 0.72 0.70
CA ASP A 21 18.37 0.65 0.91
C ASP A 21 18.90 -0.71 0.45
N THR A 22 20.20 -0.90 0.66
CA THR A 22 20.94 -2.11 0.31
C THR A 22 21.47 -2.85 1.54
N ASP A 23 21.06 -2.44 2.74
CA ASP A 23 21.44 -3.11 3.98
C ASP A 23 20.66 -4.42 4.16
N ARG A 24 21.40 -5.53 4.07
CA ARG A 24 20.85 -6.89 4.19
C ARG A 24 20.74 -7.37 5.63
N THR A 25 21.31 -6.65 6.59
CA THR A 25 21.35 -7.07 8.00
C THR A 25 20.01 -6.84 8.72
N ALA A 26 19.16 -5.98 8.16
CA ALA A 26 17.91 -5.53 8.78
C ALA A 26 16.63 -6.15 8.15
N ALA A 27 16.72 -7.31 7.50
CA ALA A 27 15.55 -7.95 6.90
C ALA A 27 14.67 -8.63 7.98
N PRO A 28 13.39 -8.25 8.16
CA PRO A 28 12.50 -8.91 9.11
C PRO A 28 12.27 -10.38 8.74
N ASP A 29 12.22 -11.26 9.75
CA ASP A 29 11.99 -12.70 9.61
C ASP A 29 10.64 -13.04 8.93
N ALA A 30 9.68 -12.12 9.02
CA ALA A 30 8.36 -12.26 8.40
C ALA A 30 8.34 -11.98 6.89
N LEU A 31 9.48 -11.80 6.22
CA LEU A 31 9.50 -11.65 4.76
C LEU A 31 9.83 -12.97 4.07
N SER A 32 9.08 -13.31 3.02
CA SER A 32 9.36 -14.48 2.17
C SER A 32 10.52 -14.21 1.21
N ALA A 33 10.65 -12.97 0.73
CA ALA A 33 11.76 -12.50 -0.07
C ALA A 33 11.90 -10.98 0.07
N VAL A 34 13.10 -10.46 -0.24
CA VAL A 34 13.41 -9.04 -0.14
C VAL A 34 14.09 -8.56 -1.41
N VAL A 35 13.59 -7.44 -1.94
CA VAL A 35 14.22 -6.70 -3.04
C VAL A 35 14.88 -5.46 -2.45
N PHE A 36 16.21 -5.44 -2.47
CA PHE A 36 17.03 -4.32 -2.00
C PHE A 36 17.27 -3.36 -3.16
N THR A 37 16.63 -2.19 -3.16
CA THR A 37 16.59 -1.32 -4.34
C THR A 37 17.66 -0.23 -4.33
N GLY A 38 18.07 0.27 -3.15
CA GLY A 38 18.92 1.45 -3.05
C GLY A 38 18.27 2.74 -3.61
N MET A 39 16.96 2.74 -3.86
CA MET A 39 16.26 3.83 -4.55
C MET A 39 15.70 4.91 -3.61
N GLY A 40 15.88 4.77 -2.29
CA GLY A 40 15.21 5.65 -1.32
C GLY A 40 13.70 5.66 -1.60
N GLU A 41 13.03 6.80 -1.48
CA GLU A 41 11.57 6.92 -1.68
C GLU A 41 11.08 6.60 -3.10
N ALA A 42 11.96 6.61 -4.11
CA ALA A 42 11.57 6.24 -5.48
C ALA A 42 11.08 4.78 -5.58
N ARG A 43 11.44 3.90 -4.62
CA ARG A 43 10.95 2.52 -4.58
C ARG A 43 9.43 2.41 -4.41
N ASN A 44 8.77 3.44 -3.89
CA ASN A 44 7.30 3.48 -3.74
C ASN A 44 6.60 3.33 -5.10
N ALA A 45 7.22 3.84 -6.17
CA ALA A 45 6.71 3.64 -7.53
C ALA A 45 6.73 2.17 -7.95
N LEU A 46 7.74 1.38 -7.54
CA LEU A 46 7.81 -0.06 -7.83
C LEU A 46 6.73 -0.82 -7.08
N ILE A 47 6.52 -0.49 -5.80
CA ILE A 47 5.47 -1.10 -4.95
C ILE A 47 4.12 -0.91 -5.62
N VAL A 48 3.78 0.34 -5.94
CA VAL A 48 2.50 0.68 -6.57
C VAL A 48 2.39 0.04 -7.96
N SER A 49 3.43 0.11 -8.79
CA SER A 49 3.39 -0.48 -10.16
C SER A 49 3.13 -1.97 -10.19
N SER A 50 3.56 -2.68 -9.14
CA SER A 50 3.49 -4.14 -9.08
C SER A 50 2.22 -4.62 -8.37
N ALA A 51 1.39 -3.69 -7.89
CA ALA A 51 0.20 -4.01 -7.14
C ALA A 51 -1.03 -3.99 -8.05
N ASP A 52 -1.86 -5.01 -7.90
CA ASP A 52 -3.18 -5.03 -8.52
C ASP A 52 -4.19 -4.17 -7.76
N ALA A 53 -3.91 -3.88 -6.49
CA ALA A 53 -4.69 -3.02 -5.62
C ALA A 53 -3.84 -2.57 -4.43
N VAL A 54 -4.17 -1.42 -3.84
CA VAL A 54 -3.45 -0.86 -2.69
C VAL A 54 -4.41 -0.67 -1.52
N ILE A 55 -4.08 -1.26 -0.37
CA ILE A 55 -4.71 -0.91 0.91
C ILE A 55 -3.73 -0.04 1.70
N SER A 56 -4.08 1.23 1.87
CA SER A 56 -3.32 2.17 2.67
C SER A 56 -3.76 2.12 4.13
N VAL A 57 -2.82 1.88 5.04
CA VAL A 57 -3.06 1.86 6.49
C VAL A 57 -2.27 2.97 7.16
N GLY A 58 -2.96 3.83 7.91
CA GLY A 58 -2.36 4.97 8.62
C GLY A 58 -2.18 6.23 7.77
N GLY A 59 -1.41 7.20 8.28
CA GLY A 59 -1.40 8.59 7.81
C GLY A 59 -0.01 9.22 7.62
N SER A 60 1.02 8.45 7.29
CA SER A 60 2.37 9.01 7.07
C SER A 60 2.49 9.70 5.70
N TRP A 61 3.46 10.60 5.53
CA TRP A 61 3.76 11.22 4.23
C TRP A 61 4.18 10.20 3.16
N GLY A 62 4.93 9.17 3.54
CA GLY A 62 5.27 8.06 2.63
C GLY A 62 4.01 7.37 2.12
N THR A 63 3.06 7.10 3.00
CA THR A 63 1.75 6.54 2.67
C THR A 63 0.97 7.43 1.70
N LEU A 64 0.96 8.75 1.92
CA LEU A 64 0.30 9.69 1.01
C LEU A 64 0.94 9.67 -0.38
N SER A 65 2.26 9.54 -0.47
CA SER A 65 2.97 9.46 -1.75
C SER A 65 2.59 8.22 -2.56
N GLU A 66 2.40 7.08 -1.90
CA GLU A 66 1.95 5.83 -2.54
C GLU A 66 0.51 5.96 -3.06
N ILE A 67 -0.39 6.58 -2.27
CA ILE A 67 -1.76 6.88 -2.71
C ILE A 67 -1.75 7.77 -3.95
N ALA A 68 -0.95 8.84 -3.96
CA ALA A 68 -0.86 9.75 -5.09
C ALA A 68 -0.30 9.07 -6.35
N LEU A 69 0.73 8.21 -6.18
CA LEU A 69 1.30 7.42 -7.27
C LEU A 69 0.28 6.45 -7.88
N ALA A 70 -0.52 5.78 -7.04
CA ALA A 70 -1.56 4.87 -7.49
C ALA A 70 -2.68 5.63 -8.23
N GLN A 71 -3.12 6.76 -7.67
CA GLN A 71 -4.16 7.57 -8.30
C GLN A 71 -3.74 8.14 -9.66
N ARG A 72 -2.47 8.52 -9.82
CA ARG A 72 -1.93 9.00 -11.10
C ARG A 72 -1.96 7.95 -12.21
N ARG A 73 -1.94 6.67 -11.86
CA ARG A 73 -2.02 5.55 -12.82
C ARG A 73 -3.45 5.25 -13.26
N ALA A 74 -4.45 5.68 -12.50
CA ALA A 74 -5.89 5.52 -12.76
C ALA A 74 -6.43 4.07 -12.85
N GLU A 75 -5.57 3.05 -12.91
CA GLU A 75 -5.95 1.64 -13.07
C GLU A 75 -5.87 0.82 -11.76
N ILE A 76 -5.28 1.39 -10.71
CA ILE A 76 -5.02 0.67 -9.46
C ILE A 76 -6.02 1.13 -8.39
N PRO A 77 -6.97 0.28 -7.96
CA PRO A 77 -7.89 0.63 -6.89
C PRO A 77 -7.14 0.83 -5.57
N VAL A 78 -7.46 1.92 -4.89
CA VAL A 78 -6.87 2.30 -3.61
C VAL A 78 -7.95 2.36 -2.55
N VAL A 79 -7.73 1.70 -1.41
CA VAL A 79 -8.60 1.79 -0.24
C VAL A 79 -7.81 2.27 0.98
N CYS A 80 -8.27 3.35 1.61
CA CYS A 80 -7.73 3.87 2.85
C CYS A 80 -8.45 3.27 4.06
N LEU A 81 -7.72 2.55 4.92
CA LEU A 81 -8.17 2.01 6.20
C LEU A 81 -7.64 2.86 7.34
N GLY A 82 -8.53 3.61 8.01
CA GLY A 82 -8.19 4.44 9.18
C GLY A 82 -7.10 5.49 8.93
N GLY A 83 -6.92 5.92 7.68
CA GLY A 83 -5.79 6.73 7.22
C GLY A 83 -6.21 8.03 6.53
N TRP A 84 -5.44 8.41 5.51
CA TRP A 84 -5.62 9.64 4.75
C TRP A 84 -7.03 9.82 4.18
N GLN A 85 -7.51 11.06 4.27
CA GLN A 85 -8.59 11.61 3.47
C GLN A 85 -8.02 12.79 2.68
N VAL A 86 -8.05 12.70 1.35
CA VAL A 86 -7.56 13.77 0.48
C VAL A 86 -8.74 14.65 0.09
N THR A 87 -8.63 15.95 0.35
CA THR A 87 -9.65 16.94 -0.02
C THR A 87 -9.07 17.99 -0.95
N ASP A 88 -9.91 18.54 -1.82
CA ASP A 88 -9.58 19.70 -2.63
C ASP A 88 -9.50 20.99 -1.77
N PRO A 89 -9.08 22.15 -2.34
CA PRO A 89 -9.04 23.41 -1.61
C PRO A 89 -10.40 23.90 -1.09
N ALA A 90 -11.52 23.38 -1.62
CA ALA A 90 -12.87 23.70 -1.16
C ALA A 90 -13.36 22.74 -0.05
N GLY A 91 -12.54 21.76 0.34
CA GLY A 91 -12.84 20.76 1.36
C GLY A 91 -13.62 19.54 0.86
N ASN A 92 -13.85 19.43 -0.46
CA ASN A 92 -14.54 18.26 -1.01
C ASN A 92 -13.58 17.07 -1.11
N PRO A 93 -14.03 15.83 -0.83
CA PRO A 93 -13.21 14.66 -1.06
C PRO A 93 -12.75 14.55 -2.51
N VAL A 94 -11.45 14.36 -2.73
CA VAL A 94 -10.91 14.10 -4.07
C VAL A 94 -11.34 12.68 -4.49
N PRO A 95 -11.97 12.51 -5.66
CA PRO A 95 -12.32 11.18 -6.18
C PRO A 95 -11.07 10.30 -6.31
N GLY A 96 -11.18 9.03 -5.93
CA GLY A 96 -10.04 8.12 -6.01
C GLY A 96 -9.99 7.09 -4.89
N PRO A 97 -9.25 7.36 -3.80
CA PRO A 97 -9.10 6.40 -2.72
C PRO A 97 -10.44 6.19 -2.00
N ALA A 98 -11.02 5.01 -2.15
CA ALA A 98 -12.17 4.61 -1.37
C ALA A 98 -11.80 4.51 0.11
N ARG A 99 -12.78 4.67 1.00
CA ARG A 99 -12.55 4.53 2.45
C ARG A 99 -13.15 3.23 2.95
N ALA A 100 -12.48 2.64 3.93
CA ALA A 100 -12.98 1.52 4.70
C ALA A 100 -12.82 1.80 6.20
N ALA A 101 -13.81 1.37 6.97
CA ALA A 101 -13.78 1.45 8.43
C ALA A 101 -13.16 0.20 9.06
N THR A 102 -13.15 -0.93 8.35
CA THR A 102 -12.67 -2.22 8.84
C THR A 102 -11.71 -2.88 7.84
N PRO A 103 -10.78 -3.75 8.30
CA PRO A 103 -9.94 -4.55 7.42
C PRO A 103 -10.74 -5.37 6.40
N GLU A 104 -11.85 -5.98 6.84
CA GLU A 104 -12.71 -6.83 6.02
C GLU A 104 -13.36 -6.02 4.89
N GLU A 105 -13.86 -4.83 5.21
CA GLU A 105 -14.39 -3.90 4.21
C GLU A 105 -13.30 -3.46 3.22
N ALA A 106 -12.09 -3.20 3.71
CA ALA A 106 -10.98 -2.79 2.85
C ALA A 106 -10.66 -3.86 1.82
N VAL A 107 -10.57 -5.13 2.23
CA VAL A 107 -10.33 -6.28 1.36
C VAL A 107 -11.50 -6.47 0.38
N ALA A 108 -12.75 -6.44 0.86
CA ALA A 108 -13.92 -6.62 0.01
C ALA A 108 -13.96 -5.61 -1.15
N ARG A 109 -13.64 -4.34 -0.87
CA ARG A 109 -13.62 -3.26 -1.87
C ARG A 109 -12.53 -3.46 -2.93
N VAL A 110 -11.30 -3.77 -2.53
CA VAL A 110 -10.21 -3.99 -3.51
C VAL A 110 -10.42 -5.25 -4.35
N VAL A 111 -11.11 -6.27 -3.83
CA VAL A 111 -11.42 -7.49 -4.58
C VAL A 111 -12.56 -7.25 -5.57
N SER A 112 -13.60 -6.50 -5.18
CA SER A 112 -14.75 -6.23 -6.06
C SER A 112 -14.38 -5.39 -7.29
N ASP A 113 -13.43 -4.45 -7.15
CA ASP A 113 -13.00 -3.56 -8.24
C ASP A 113 -12.19 -4.29 -9.33
N ARG A 114 -11.66 -5.49 -9.06
CA ARG A 114 -10.93 -6.32 -10.04
C ARG A 114 -11.83 -7.01 -11.07
N SER A 115 -13.14 -6.84 -10.96
CA SER A 115 -14.16 -7.47 -11.83
C SER A 115 -14.49 -6.64 -13.08
N ARG A 116 -13.78 -5.54 -13.31
CA ARG A 116 -13.91 -4.66 -14.49
C ARG A 116 -12.65 -4.72 -15.34
#